data_AF-A0A812N655-F1
#
_entry.id   AF-A0A812N655-F1
#
_cell.length_a   1.000
_cell.length_b   1.000
_cell.length_c   1.000
_cell.angle_alpha   90.00
_cell.angle_beta   90.00
_cell.angle_gamma   90.00
#
_symmetry.space_group_name_H-M   'P 1'
#
loop_
_entity.id
_entity.type
_entity.pdbx_description
1 polymer ?
#
loop_
_entity_poly.entity_id
_entity_poly.type
_entity_poly.pdbx_seq_one_letter_code
_entity_poly.pdbx_strand_id
1 'polypeptide(L)'
;MPRPELVAITLAFCVSGRPDCSPGTCQTLQPYFDCAFDGWGTGGGGNTIATAKCGAIAGDIVVRTGFQLPSYVDHGGQPLFFDRAEAVTSLQNLTFSTAEESFVLHAVAYGLTGDSRHIRRWIPKEELLLEHQWREYSVWKTRLVFEVAAPAAECQFCMHMSVPVYQLGGHQLEEPDEFTMQVSVMQRLVPVKLSSLPLPDLLQFLVGYVQDLTALAHANIWHDCHIGNVLMQQPEGQDVTFYWHDFAGSSFGTSKPRAEVLKEFIRKMNETIAETLAALDPTLSVPSLCGYLLPRHQRGDFEEVSS
;
A
#
# COMPACT_ATOMS: atom_id res chain seq x y z
N MET A 1 27.89 -2.44 20.77
CA MET A 1 27.77 -1.18 19.99
C MET A 1 26.32 -0.74 20.08
N PRO A 2 26.02 0.48 20.57
CA PRO A 2 24.65 0.96 20.65
C PRO A 2 24.13 1.27 19.25
N ARG A 3 22.92 0.81 18.93
CA ARG A 3 22.21 1.15 17.68
C ARG A 3 21.72 2.61 17.79
N PRO A 4 21.83 3.42 16.73
CA PRO A 4 21.26 4.76 16.76
C PRO A 4 19.73 4.64 16.78
N GLU A 5 19.11 5.18 17.83
CA GLU A 5 17.66 5.40 17.90
C GLU A 5 17.31 6.49 16.89
N LEU A 6 16.65 6.10 15.80
CA LEU A 6 15.96 7.04 14.91
C LEU A 6 14.65 7.44 15.61
N VAL A 7 14.74 8.46 16.46
CA VAL A 7 13.55 9.16 16.98
C VAL A 7 13.08 10.12 15.89
N ALA A 8 12.07 9.71 15.12
CA ALA A 8 11.35 10.62 14.24
C ALA A 8 10.51 11.56 15.13
N ILE A 9 10.99 12.79 15.32
CA ILE A 9 10.23 13.85 15.99
C ILE A 9 9.39 14.55 14.93
N THR A 10 8.10 14.27 14.89
CA THR A 10 7.13 15.01 14.08
C THR A 10 6.87 16.36 14.77
N LEU A 11 7.40 17.45 14.20
CA LEU A 11 7.16 18.82 14.65
C LEU A 11 5.96 19.41 13.88
N ALA A 12 4.84 19.62 14.57
CA ALA A 12 3.67 20.30 14.02
C ALA A 12 3.80 21.83 14.22
N PHE A 13 3.72 22.60 13.13
CA PHE A 13 3.69 24.07 13.16
C PHE A 13 2.33 24.57 12.62
N CYS A 14 1.69 25.49 13.35
CA CYS A 14 0.35 26.01 13.03
C CYS A 14 0.42 27.32 12.23
N VAL A 15 -0.18 27.34 11.03
CA VAL A 15 -0.51 28.55 10.27
C VAL A 15 -1.89 28.34 9.61
N SER A 16 -2.72 29.38 9.53
CA SER A 16 -4.17 29.31 9.21
C SER A 16 -4.48 28.97 7.75
N GLY A 17 -5.47 28.06 7.53
CA GLY A 17 -6.05 27.68 6.22
C GLY A 17 -7.59 27.62 6.26
N ARG A 18 -8.19 27.56 5.05
CA ARG A 18 -9.64 27.62 4.70
C ARG A 18 -10.54 26.56 5.40
N PRO A 19 -11.87 26.76 5.44
CA PRO A 19 -12.77 26.06 6.36
C PRO A 19 -13.19 24.68 5.82
N ASP A 20 -12.89 23.51 6.41
CA ASP A 20 -11.89 23.15 7.40
C ASP A 20 -11.76 21.61 7.46
N CYS A 21 -10.71 21.06 6.83
CA CYS A 21 -10.15 19.75 7.16
C CYS A 21 -8.74 19.99 7.73
N SER A 22 -8.61 20.04 9.06
CA SER A 22 -7.43 20.63 9.71
C SER A 22 -6.96 19.81 10.93
N PRO A 23 -5.66 19.85 11.30
CA PRO A 23 -4.79 21.04 11.18
C PRO A 23 -3.45 20.88 10.42
N GLY A 24 -3.19 21.81 9.49
CA GLY A 24 -1.88 22.04 8.81
C GLY A 24 -1.87 21.99 7.27
N THR A 25 -3.05 21.83 6.65
CA THR A 25 -3.40 21.82 5.20
C THR A 25 -2.24 21.65 4.21
N CYS A 26 -2.03 20.41 3.73
CA CYS A 26 -1.00 19.86 2.82
C CYS A 26 0.34 20.60 2.60
N GLN A 27 0.72 21.56 3.45
CA GLN A 27 2.02 22.21 3.47
C GLN A 27 3.11 21.23 3.88
N THR A 28 2.76 20.17 4.59
CA THR A 28 3.63 19.00 4.81
C THR A 28 4.11 18.41 3.49
N LEU A 29 3.36 18.59 2.40
CA LEU A 29 3.73 18.16 1.05
C LEU A 29 4.57 19.20 0.28
N GLN A 30 4.87 20.39 0.83
CA GLN A 30 5.56 21.48 0.13
C GLN A 30 6.86 21.06 -0.57
N PRO A 31 7.72 20.18 -0.01
CA PRO A 31 8.92 19.75 -0.71
C PRO A 31 8.63 19.04 -2.05
N TYR A 32 7.41 18.57 -2.25
CA TYR A 32 6.98 17.74 -3.36
C TYR A 32 6.14 18.47 -4.41
N PHE A 33 5.75 19.73 -4.19
CA PHE A 33 4.85 20.44 -5.12
C PHE A 33 5.41 20.61 -6.54
N ASP A 34 6.74 20.66 -6.67
CA ASP A 34 7.42 20.77 -7.95
C ASP A 34 7.77 19.41 -8.59
N CYS A 35 7.33 18.29 -8.01
CA CYS A 35 7.55 16.97 -8.59
C CYS A 35 6.68 16.76 -9.83
N ALA A 36 7.29 16.19 -10.87
CA ALA A 36 6.60 15.80 -12.09
C ALA A 36 6.16 14.33 -12.01
N PHE A 37 4.87 14.07 -12.18
CA PHE A 37 4.33 12.72 -12.23
C PHE A 37 4.74 12.01 -13.52
N ASP A 38 5.11 10.73 -13.40
CA ASP A 38 5.31 9.91 -14.58
C ASP A 38 3.96 9.52 -15.18
N GLY A 39 3.83 9.60 -16.51
CA GLY A 39 2.60 9.25 -17.22
C GLY A 39 2.26 7.76 -17.22
N TRP A 40 2.96 6.97 -16.40
CA TRP A 40 2.89 5.52 -16.33
C TRP A 40 2.64 5.12 -14.89
N GLY A 41 1.50 5.49 -14.34
CA GLY A 41 1.06 4.97 -13.05
C GLY A 41 1.06 3.44 -13.11
N THR A 42 2.00 2.79 -12.41
CA THR A 42 1.90 1.36 -12.13
C THR A 42 0.88 1.22 -11.03
N GLY A 43 -0.37 0.93 -11.43
CA GLY A 43 -1.50 0.74 -10.53
C GLY A 43 -1.19 -0.26 -9.42
N GLY A 44 -0.92 0.26 -8.22
CA GLY A 44 -0.82 -0.53 -7.00
C GLY A 44 -2.14 -0.48 -6.27
N GLY A 45 -2.92 -1.56 -6.37
CA GLY A 45 -3.76 -2.02 -5.27
C GLY A 45 -4.94 -1.18 -4.83
N GLY A 46 -6.03 -1.11 -5.61
CA GLY A 46 -7.36 -0.69 -5.14
C GLY A 46 -7.51 0.81 -4.80
N ASN A 47 -6.46 1.41 -4.26
CA ASN A 47 -6.21 2.79 -3.91
C ASN A 47 -5.33 3.43 -4.99
N THR A 48 -5.38 4.75 -5.09
CA THR A 48 -4.83 5.49 -6.22
C THR A 48 -3.36 5.81 -5.93
N ILE A 49 -2.42 5.13 -6.60
CA ILE A 49 -0.98 5.40 -6.50
C ILE A 49 -0.48 6.06 -7.77
N ALA A 50 0.27 7.15 -7.63
CA ALA A 50 1.03 7.77 -8.71
C ALA A 50 2.52 7.85 -8.34
N THR A 51 3.39 7.70 -9.33
CA THR A 51 4.83 7.89 -9.14
C THR A 51 5.22 9.27 -9.67
N ALA A 52 6.13 9.95 -8.98
CA ALA A 52 6.64 11.24 -9.40
C ALA A 52 8.15 11.36 -9.22
N LYS A 53 8.75 12.27 -9.99
CA LYS A 53 10.17 12.60 -9.95
C LYS A 53 10.36 14.06 -9.63
N CYS A 54 11.28 14.37 -8.74
CA CYS A 54 11.54 15.73 -8.30
C CYS A 54 13.00 16.07 -8.55
N GLY A 55 13.29 17.20 -9.18
CA GLY A 55 14.69 17.61 -9.41
C GLY A 55 15.46 17.85 -8.12
N ALA A 56 14.78 18.24 -7.04
CA ALA A 56 15.37 18.54 -5.74
C ALA A 56 15.41 17.34 -4.77
N ILE A 57 14.70 16.26 -5.07
CA ILE A 57 14.58 15.10 -4.18
C ILE A 57 15.19 13.89 -4.87
N ALA A 58 16.21 13.31 -4.25
CA ALA A 58 16.86 12.12 -4.78
C ALA A 58 15.92 10.92 -4.74
N GLY A 59 15.75 10.28 -5.89
CA GLY A 59 14.92 9.10 -6.10
C GLY A 59 13.48 9.43 -6.52
N ASP A 60 12.78 8.41 -6.98
CA ASP A 60 11.35 8.50 -7.29
C ASP A 60 10.54 8.51 -5.99
N ILE A 61 9.35 9.13 -6.04
CA ILE A 61 8.40 9.14 -4.93
C ILE A 61 7.12 8.45 -5.37
N VAL A 62 6.45 7.81 -4.41
CA VAL A 62 5.10 7.26 -4.55
C VAL A 62 4.14 8.17 -3.79
N VAL A 63 3.11 8.63 -4.47
CA VAL A 63 2.01 9.40 -3.89
C VAL A 63 0.79 8.50 -3.88
N ARG A 64 0.29 8.19 -2.68
CA ARG A 64 -0.92 7.42 -2.48
C ARG A 64 -2.06 8.36 -2.08
N THR A 65 -3.19 8.22 -2.75
CA THR A 65 -4.40 8.97 -2.46
C THR A 65 -5.57 8.04 -2.14
N GLY A 66 -6.18 8.25 -0.97
CA GLY A 66 -7.34 7.50 -0.49
C GLY A 66 -8.58 8.38 -0.44
N PHE A 67 -9.62 8.00 -1.17
CA PHE A 67 -10.86 8.77 -1.32
C PHE A 67 -11.86 8.45 -0.20
N GLN A 68 -12.31 9.47 0.51
CA GLN A 68 -13.29 9.37 1.60
C GLN A 68 -14.54 10.17 1.26
N LEU A 69 -15.68 9.67 1.74
CA LEU A 69 -16.93 10.39 1.73
C LEU A 69 -17.20 10.97 3.14
N PRO A 70 -17.18 12.30 3.34
CA PRO A 70 -17.18 12.91 4.68
C PRO A 70 -18.44 12.59 5.50
N SER A 71 -19.57 12.41 4.84
CA SER A 71 -20.89 12.20 5.45
C SER A 71 -21.27 10.73 5.65
N TYR A 72 -20.49 9.79 5.11
CA TYR A 72 -20.83 8.37 5.19
C TYR A 72 -20.08 7.69 6.33
N VAL A 73 -20.85 7.26 7.33
CA VAL A 73 -20.36 6.40 8.41
C VAL A 73 -20.69 4.96 8.02
N ASP A 74 -19.65 4.15 7.81
CA ASP A 74 -19.84 2.72 7.56
C ASP A 74 -20.16 2.01 8.88
N HIS A 75 -21.45 1.78 9.14
CA HIS A 75 -21.92 1.01 10.29
C HIS A 75 -21.83 -0.52 10.08
N GLY A 76 -20.92 -0.99 9.22
CA GLY A 76 -20.89 -2.37 8.72
C GLY A 76 -21.86 -2.60 7.57
N GLY A 77 -22.10 -1.55 6.77
CA GLY A 77 -22.95 -1.54 5.60
C GLY A 77 -22.30 -2.17 4.36
N GLN A 78 -23.01 -2.09 3.24
CA GLN A 78 -22.48 -2.52 1.94
C GLN A 78 -21.39 -1.54 1.47
N PRO A 79 -20.27 -2.03 0.91
CA PRO A 79 -19.21 -1.16 0.40
C PRO A 79 -19.74 -0.22 -0.69
N LEU A 80 -19.22 1.00 -0.71
CA LEU A 80 -19.55 2.04 -1.68
C LEU A 80 -18.50 2.14 -2.77
N PHE A 81 -18.94 2.51 -3.97
CA PHE A 81 -18.09 2.58 -5.15
C PHE A 81 -18.32 3.85 -5.99
N PHE A 82 -17.36 4.15 -6.85
CA PHE A 82 -17.44 5.17 -7.90
C PHE A 82 -16.86 4.65 -9.22
N ASP A 83 -17.29 5.23 -10.34
CA ASP A 83 -16.71 4.97 -11.65
C ASP A 83 -15.47 5.84 -11.87
N ARG A 84 -14.39 5.19 -12.32
CA ARG A 84 -13.10 5.82 -12.59
C ARG A 84 -13.19 6.89 -13.68
N ALA A 85 -13.90 6.63 -14.77
CA ALA A 85 -13.98 7.56 -15.90
C ALA A 85 -14.78 8.83 -15.52
N GLU A 86 -15.81 8.68 -14.71
CA GLU A 86 -16.59 9.81 -14.17
C GLU A 86 -15.75 10.66 -13.22
N ALA A 87 -14.97 10.02 -12.33
CA ALA A 87 -14.03 10.72 -11.46
C ALA A 87 -12.96 11.49 -12.27
N VAL A 88 -12.34 10.85 -13.27
CA VAL A 88 -11.35 11.52 -14.14
C VAL A 88 -11.97 12.71 -14.90
N THR A 89 -13.17 12.56 -15.44
CA THR A 89 -13.89 13.64 -16.13
C THR A 89 -14.16 14.81 -15.19
N SER A 90 -14.58 14.52 -13.97
CA SER A 90 -14.84 15.54 -12.95
C SER A 90 -13.58 16.29 -12.55
N LEU A 91 -12.45 15.58 -12.38
CA LEU A 91 -11.15 16.18 -12.08
C LEU A 91 -10.66 17.12 -13.18
N GLN A 92 -10.88 16.77 -14.45
CA GLN A 92 -10.49 17.61 -15.60
C GLN A 92 -11.25 18.95 -15.65
N ASN A 93 -12.43 19.02 -15.04
CA ASN A 93 -13.24 20.23 -14.99
C ASN A 93 -12.89 21.15 -13.80
N LEU A 94 -12.01 20.71 -12.90
CA LEU A 94 -11.57 21.52 -11.77
C LEU A 94 -10.50 22.53 -12.18
N THR A 95 -10.61 23.75 -11.66
CA THR A 95 -9.59 24.79 -11.84
C THR A 95 -8.62 24.79 -10.66
N PHE A 96 -7.33 24.67 -10.95
CA PHE A 96 -6.26 24.75 -9.95
C PHE A 96 -6.09 26.20 -9.46
N SER A 97 -6.10 26.43 -8.15
CA SER A 97 -5.85 27.75 -7.57
C SER A 97 -4.51 27.85 -6.85
N THR A 98 -3.86 26.72 -6.51
CA THR A 98 -2.52 26.68 -5.87
C THR A 98 -1.65 25.53 -6.39
N ALA A 99 -0.34 25.60 -6.13
CA ALA A 99 0.61 24.51 -6.44
C ALA A 99 0.30 23.23 -5.64
N GLU A 100 -0.18 23.38 -4.41
CA GLU A 100 -0.65 22.29 -3.55
C GLU A 100 -1.82 21.53 -4.19
N GLU A 101 -2.87 22.25 -4.58
CA GLU A 101 -4.03 21.68 -5.26
C GLU A 101 -3.61 21.02 -6.59
N SER A 102 -2.71 21.65 -7.34
CA SER A 102 -2.21 21.09 -8.59
C SER A 102 -1.46 19.77 -8.36
N PHE A 103 -0.56 19.71 -7.38
CA PHE A 103 0.18 18.50 -7.05
C PHE A 103 -0.77 17.35 -6.67
N VAL A 104 -1.70 17.62 -5.75
CA VAL A 104 -2.65 16.62 -5.25
C VAL A 104 -3.57 16.13 -6.37
N LEU A 105 -4.17 17.02 -7.15
CA LEU A 105 -5.10 16.65 -8.22
C LEU A 105 -4.38 15.92 -9.37
N HIS A 106 -3.13 16.28 -9.67
CA HIS A 106 -2.32 15.48 -10.60
C HIS A 106 -2.08 14.07 -10.04
N ALA A 107 -1.66 13.92 -8.79
CA ALA A 107 -1.45 12.60 -8.18
C ALA A 107 -2.69 11.72 -8.33
N VAL A 108 -3.87 12.28 -8.08
CA VAL A 108 -5.14 11.58 -8.26
C VAL A 108 -5.37 11.18 -9.72
N ALA A 109 -5.27 12.12 -10.65
CA ALA A 109 -5.50 11.86 -12.07
C ALA A 109 -4.56 10.77 -12.61
N TYR A 110 -3.27 10.82 -12.24
CA TYR A 110 -2.29 9.81 -12.64
C TYR A 110 -2.57 8.45 -12.01
N GLY A 111 -2.91 8.39 -10.72
CA GLY A 111 -3.19 7.10 -10.09
C GLY A 111 -4.49 6.48 -10.60
N LEU A 112 -5.50 7.28 -10.97
CA LEU A 112 -6.74 6.77 -11.55
C LEU A 112 -6.49 6.25 -12.97
N THR A 113 -5.67 6.93 -13.77
CA THR A 113 -5.38 6.52 -15.15
C THR A 113 -4.44 5.31 -15.24
N GLY A 114 -3.61 5.06 -14.23
CA GLY A 114 -2.63 3.97 -14.19
C GLY A 114 -3.18 2.55 -13.96
N ASP A 115 -4.43 2.41 -13.52
CA ASP A 115 -5.02 1.11 -13.17
C ASP A 115 -6.26 0.79 -14.03
N SER A 116 -6.38 -0.45 -14.50
CA SER A 116 -7.44 -0.94 -15.39
C SER A 116 -8.81 -1.13 -14.73
N ARG A 117 -8.94 -1.10 -13.40
CA ARG A 117 -10.26 -1.27 -12.75
C ARG A 117 -11.15 -0.06 -13.01
N HIS A 118 -12.31 -0.32 -13.62
CA HIS A 118 -13.33 0.70 -13.92
C HIS A 118 -14.07 1.18 -12.66
N ILE A 119 -14.31 0.29 -11.69
CA ILE A 119 -15.03 0.59 -10.46
C ILE A 119 -14.04 0.62 -9.29
N ARG A 120 -14.14 1.65 -8.45
CA ARG A 120 -13.29 1.88 -7.27
C ARG A 120 -14.11 1.96 -6.00
N ARG A 121 -13.55 1.51 -4.88
CA ARG A 121 -14.20 1.56 -3.57
C ARG A 121 -13.91 2.91 -2.91
N TRP A 122 -14.90 3.49 -2.24
CA TRP A 122 -14.67 4.57 -1.28
C TRP A 122 -14.09 4.00 0.02
N ILE A 123 -13.08 4.66 0.59
CA ILE A 123 -12.46 4.23 1.83
C ILE A 123 -13.25 4.84 3.02
N PRO A 124 -13.80 4.02 3.93
CA PRO A 124 -14.40 4.51 5.16
C PRO A 124 -13.39 5.28 6.01
N LYS A 125 -13.85 6.32 6.69
CA LYS A 125 -12.99 7.16 7.54
C LYS A 125 -12.30 6.36 8.64
N GLU A 126 -13.01 5.40 9.22
CA GLU A 126 -12.52 4.51 10.28
C GLU A 126 -11.35 3.67 9.80
N GLU A 127 -11.37 3.20 8.55
CA GLU A 127 -10.32 2.38 7.95
C GLU A 127 -8.98 3.13 7.93
N LEU A 128 -9.01 4.43 7.63
CA LEU A 128 -7.82 5.28 7.57
C LEU A 128 -7.31 5.70 8.95
N LEU A 129 -8.21 5.92 9.90
CA LEU A 129 -7.83 6.14 11.31
C LEU A 129 -7.12 4.92 11.89
N LEU A 130 -7.53 3.71 11.51
CA LEU A 130 -6.94 2.46 11.94
C LEU A 130 -5.65 2.11 11.20
N GLU A 131 -5.38 2.70 10.04
CA GLU A 131 -4.19 2.39 9.26
C GLU A 131 -2.90 2.58 10.06
N HIS A 132 -2.77 3.71 10.77
CA HIS A 132 -1.60 3.95 11.62
C HIS A 132 -1.41 2.84 12.66
N GLN A 133 -2.49 2.43 13.32
CA GLN A 133 -2.47 1.35 14.30
C GLN A 133 -2.03 0.02 13.66
N TRP A 134 -2.51 -0.29 12.46
CA TRP A 134 -2.13 -1.51 11.75
C TRP A 134 -0.69 -1.49 11.25
N ARG A 135 -0.19 -0.34 10.78
CA ARG A 135 1.24 -0.15 10.45
C ARG A 135 2.10 -0.43 11.68
N GLU A 136 1.80 0.20 12.81
CA GLU A 136 2.53 -0.03 14.05
C GLU A 136 2.44 -1.48 14.53
N TYR A 137 1.24 -2.08 14.49
CA TYR A 137 1.07 -3.48 14.87
C TYR A 137 1.94 -4.39 14.01
N SER A 138 1.98 -4.16 12.69
CA SER A 138 2.73 -5.00 11.76
C SER A 138 4.24 -4.87 11.97
N VAL A 139 4.73 -3.65 12.19
CA VAL A 139 6.14 -3.37 12.51
C VAL A 139 6.55 -4.06 13.82
N TRP A 140 5.76 -3.89 14.88
CA TRP A 140 6.20 -4.26 16.23
C TRP A 140 5.79 -5.68 16.67
N LYS A 141 4.69 -6.23 16.13
CA LYS A 141 4.10 -7.49 16.59
C LYS A 141 4.24 -8.62 15.59
N THR A 142 3.99 -8.38 14.31
CA THR A 142 4.02 -9.43 13.28
C THR A 142 5.44 -9.81 12.86
N ARG A 143 6.40 -8.86 12.92
CA ARG A 143 7.80 -9.05 12.51
C ARG A 143 7.93 -9.51 11.05
N LEU A 144 7.41 -8.69 10.15
CA LEU A 144 7.51 -8.90 8.71
C LEU A 144 8.97 -8.80 8.23
N VAL A 145 9.29 -9.55 7.18
CA VAL A 145 10.52 -9.53 6.39
C VAL A 145 10.56 -8.28 5.53
N PHE A 146 9.46 -7.98 4.83
CA PHE A 146 9.33 -6.69 4.17
C PHE A 146 9.01 -5.64 5.23
N GLU A 147 9.65 -4.48 5.11
CA GLU A 147 9.40 -3.38 6.03
C GLU A 147 8.00 -2.79 5.77
N VAL A 148 7.49 -1.97 6.70
CA VAL A 148 6.26 -1.22 6.46
C VAL A 148 6.64 0.15 5.92
N ALA A 149 6.10 0.52 4.76
CA ALA A 149 6.33 1.82 4.15
C ALA A 149 5.81 2.93 5.09
N ALA A 150 6.74 3.72 5.61
CA ALA A 150 6.43 4.91 6.37
C ALA A 150 6.27 6.10 5.41
N PRO A 151 5.20 6.90 5.56
CA PRO A 151 5.03 8.12 4.79
C PRO A 151 6.08 9.14 5.22
N ALA A 152 6.71 9.81 4.26
CA ALA A 152 7.56 10.98 4.50
C ALA A 152 6.73 12.23 4.82
N ALA A 153 5.55 12.33 4.22
CA ALA A 153 4.56 13.35 4.53
C ALA A 153 3.14 12.81 4.31
N GLU A 154 2.20 13.23 5.15
CA GLU A 154 0.77 12.97 4.96
C GLU A 154 -0.01 14.26 5.10
N CYS A 155 -1.15 14.33 4.43
CA CYS A 155 -2.16 15.36 4.66
C CYS A 155 -3.57 14.85 4.37
N GLN A 156 -4.55 15.62 4.84
CA GLN A 156 -5.95 15.45 4.48
C GLN A 156 -6.35 16.65 3.62
N PHE A 157 -6.78 16.38 2.39
CA PHE A 157 -7.18 17.36 1.39
C PHE A 157 -8.68 17.27 1.16
N CYS A 158 -9.38 18.40 1.17
CA CYS A 158 -10.83 18.44 0.96
C CYS A 158 -11.14 19.13 -0.36
N MET A 159 -12.05 18.54 -1.13
CA MET A 159 -12.34 18.97 -2.49
C MET A 159 -13.81 18.83 -2.82
N HIS A 160 -14.28 19.73 -3.68
CA HIS A 160 -15.60 19.62 -4.30
C HIS A 160 -15.45 18.91 -5.63
N MET A 161 -16.21 17.83 -5.80
CA MET A 161 -16.30 17.07 -7.05
C MET A 161 -17.75 16.62 -7.17
N SER A 162 -18.19 16.16 -8.35
CA SER A 162 -19.51 15.57 -8.53
C SER A 162 -19.28 14.21 -9.17
N VAL A 163 -19.17 13.17 -8.34
CA VAL A 163 -18.96 11.78 -8.78
C VAL A 163 -20.07 10.92 -8.18
N PRO A 164 -20.85 10.21 -9.01
CA PRO A 164 -21.86 9.29 -8.54
C PRO A 164 -21.32 8.23 -7.57
N VAL A 165 -22.12 7.95 -6.53
CA VAL A 165 -21.83 6.90 -5.55
C VAL A 165 -22.78 5.72 -5.73
N TYR A 166 -22.20 4.52 -5.82
CA TYR A 166 -22.93 3.28 -6.05
C TYR A 166 -22.75 2.30 -4.89
N GLN A 167 -23.78 1.50 -4.60
CA GLN A 167 -23.65 0.28 -3.79
C GLN A 167 -23.31 -0.94 -4.65
N LEU A 168 -22.77 -1.98 -3.99
CA LEU A 168 -22.65 -3.30 -4.59
C LEU A 168 -24.02 -3.78 -5.11
N GLY A 169 -24.17 -3.90 -6.43
CA GLY A 169 -25.45 -4.18 -7.09
C GLY A 169 -25.97 -3.07 -8.02
N GLY A 170 -25.29 -1.92 -8.07
CA GLY A 170 -25.52 -0.88 -9.07
C GLY A 170 -26.58 0.18 -8.70
N HIS A 171 -27.08 0.16 -7.45
CA HIS A 171 -27.95 1.21 -6.95
C HIS A 171 -27.15 2.48 -6.67
N GLN A 172 -27.46 3.57 -7.39
CA GLN A 172 -26.91 4.90 -7.12
C GLN A 172 -27.57 5.47 -5.86
N LEU A 173 -26.76 5.96 -4.91
CA LEU A 173 -27.25 6.47 -3.64
C LEU A 173 -27.51 7.98 -3.66
N GLU A 174 -26.56 8.77 -4.17
CA GLU A 174 -26.61 10.23 -4.33
C GLU A 174 -25.29 10.69 -4.97
N GLU A 175 -25.23 11.94 -5.45
CA GLU A 175 -23.99 12.62 -5.87
C GLU A 175 -23.54 13.57 -4.75
N PRO A 176 -22.51 13.21 -3.97
CA PRO A 176 -21.99 14.10 -2.95
C PRO A 176 -21.17 15.23 -3.58
N ASP A 177 -21.32 16.43 -3.00
CA ASP A 177 -20.65 17.66 -3.47
C ASP A 177 -19.30 17.91 -2.78
N GLU A 178 -18.97 17.19 -1.71
CA GLU A 178 -17.73 17.36 -0.95
C GLU A 178 -17.11 16.01 -0.62
N PHE A 179 -15.79 15.95 -0.80
CA PHE A 179 -14.97 14.78 -0.55
C PHE A 179 -13.76 15.14 0.29
N THR A 180 -13.30 14.15 1.05
CA THR A 180 -12.03 14.23 1.72
C THR A 180 -11.10 13.18 1.15
N MET A 181 -9.82 13.50 1.05
CA MET A 181 -8.81 12.62 0.53
C MET A 181 -7.62 12.61 1.46
N GLN A 182 -7.16 11.43 1.83
CA GLN A 182 -5.88 11.28 2.48
C GLN A 182 -4.80 11.16 1.41
N VAL A 183 -3.77 12.00 1.51
CA VAL A 183 -2.61 11.98 0.62
C VAL A 183 -1.40 11.58 1.45
N SER A 184 -0.71 10.53 1.04
CA SER A 184 0.53 10.04 1.67
C SER A 184 1.64 10.03 0.63
N VAL A 185 2.77 10.67 0.92
CA VAL A 185 3.97 10.65 0.07
C VAL A 185 5.01 9.72 0.68
N MET A 186 5.44 8.73 -0.09
CA MET A 186 6.44 7.74 0.24
C MET A 186 7.69 8.03 -0.60
N GLN A 187 8.79 8.39 0.04
CA GLN A 187 9.99 8.85 -0.66
C GLN A 187 10.94 7.69 -0.97
N ARG A 188 11.60 7.71 -2.13
CA ARG A 188 12.58 6.70 -2.59
C ARG A 188 11.98 5.30 -2.72
N LEU A 189 10.69 5.25 -3.02
CA LEU A 189 9.95 4.01 -3.20
C LEU A 189 9.26 4.06 -4.55
N VAL A 190 9.20 2.91 -5.23
CA VAL A 190 8.48 2.71 -6.48
C VAL A 190 7.69 1.41 -6.42
N PRO A 191 6.61 1.27 -7.19
CA PRO A 191 5.89 0.00 -7.24
C PRO A 191 6.78 -1.13 -7.79
N VAL A 192 6.61 -2.34 -7.24
CA VAL A 192 7.39 -3.50 -7.66
C VAL A 192 7.06 -3.88 -9.10
N LYS A 193 8.11 -4.04 -9.92
CA LYS A 193 8.00 -4.62 -11.27
C LYS A 193 8.83 -5.89 -11.35
N LEU A 194 8.19 -7.04 -11.11
CA LEU A 194 8.87 -8.35 -11.06
C LEU A 194 9.67 -8.65 -12.31
N SER A 195 9.17 -8.24 -13.49
CA SER A 195 9.83 -8.49 -14.77
C SER A 195 11.14 -7.74 -14.97
N SER A 196 11.42 -6.71 -14.17
CA SER A 196 12.69 -5.98 -14.21
C SER A 196 13.65 -6.36 -13.09
N LEU A 197 13.24 -7.22 -12.15
CA LEU A 197 14.10 -7.64 -11.05
C LEU A 197 15.15 -8.64 -11.55
N PRO A 198 16.45 -8.44 -11.22
CA PRO A 198 17.46 -9.48 -11.30
C PRO A 198 17.02 -10.73 -10.54
N LEU A 199 17.53 -11.90 -10.96
CA LEU A 199 17.17 -13.19 -10.34
C LEU A 199 17.36 -13.20 -8.80
N PRO A 200 18.47 -12.68 -8.23
CA PRO A 200 18.62 -12.62 -6.77
C PRO A 200 17.50 -11.85 -6.07
N ASP A 201 17.15 -10.67 -6.60
CA ASP A 201 16.11 -9.80 -6.03
C ASP A 201 14.71 -10.41 -6.18
N LEU A 202 14.44 -11.08 -7.31
CA LEU A 202 13.19 -11.81 -7.53
C LEU A 202 13.04 -12.95 -6.52
N LEU A 203 14.12 -13.68 -6.23
CA LEU A 203 14.09 -14.76 -5.23
C LEU A 203 13.92 -14.20 -3.82
N GLN A 204 14.60 -13.11 -3.49
CA GLN A 204 14.39 -12.39 -2.23
C GLN A 204 12.94 -11.94 -2.08
N PHE A 205 12.33 -11.40 -3.15
CA PHE A 205 10.92 -11.02 -3.17
C PHE A 205 10.03 -12.23 -2.89
N LEU A 206 10.14 -13.30 -3.67
CA LEU A 206 9.26 -14.47 -3.56
C LEU A 206 9.35 -15.11 -2.17
N VAL A 207 10.58 -15.26 -1.65
CA VAL A 207 10.83 -15.82 -0.32
C VAL A 207 10.26 -14.91 0.77
N GLY A 208 10.58 -13.62 0.76
CA GLY A 208 10.11 -12.67 1.78
C GLY A 208 8.59 -12.52 1.77
N TYR A 209 7.98 -12.45 0.59
CA TYR A 209 6.53 -12.38 0.42
C TYR A 209 5.83 -13.57 1.07
N VAL A 210 6.32 -14.79 0.84
CA VAL A 210 5.74 -16.01 1.45
C VAL A 210 5.94 -16.04 2.96
N GLN A 211 7.10 -15.61 3.46
CA GLN A 211 7.36 -15.52 4.89
C GLN A 211 6.40 -14.55 5.56
N ASP A 212 6.12 -13.41 4.94
CA ASP A 212 5.18 -12.41 5.45
C ASP A 212 3.74 -12.89 5.44
N LEU A 213 3.30 -13.52 4.35
CA LEU A 213 1.97 -14.15 4.30
C LEU A 213 1.78 -15.17 5.42
N THR A 214 2.81 -15.97 5.70
CA THR A 214 2.80 -16.96 6.77
C THR A 214 2.76 -16.28 8.15
N ALA A 215 3.56 -15.22 8.35
CA ALA A 215 3.58 -14.46 9.59
C ALA A 215 2.22 -13.79 9.87
N LEU A 216 1.61 -13.15 8.86
CA LEU A 216 0.28 -12.56 8.94
C LEU A 216 -0.78 -13.62 9.27
N ALA A 217 -0.75 -14.77 8.59
CA ALA A 217 -1.66 -15.88 8.88
C ALA A 217 -1.54 -16.40 10.32
N HIS A 218 -0.32 -16.55 10.85
CA HIS A 218 -0.08 -16.98 12.23
C HIS A 218 -0.56 -15.94 13.26
N ALA A 219 -0.35 -14.66 12.95
CA ALA A 219 -0.84 -13.53 13.72
C ALA A 219 -2.36 -13.32 13.60
N ASN A 220 -3.04 -14.12 12.75
CA ASN A 220 -4.46 -13.99 12.43
C ASN A 220 -4.83 -12.63 11.84
N ILE A 221 -3.92 -12.04 11.06
CA ILE A 221 -4.12 -10.75 10.40
C ILE A 221 -4.53 -11.01 8.96
N TRP A 222 -5.62 -10.37 8.55
CA TRP A 222 -6.08 -10.31 7.18
C TRP A 222 -5.64 -8.98 6.62
N HIS A 223 -4.72 -9.01 5.68
CA HIS A 223 -4.22 -7.86 4.93
C HIS A 223 -4.44 -8.15 3.44
N ASP A 224 -4.65 -7.11 2.61
CA ASP A 224 -4.83 -7.28 1.17
C ASP A 224 -3.48 -7.54 0.49
N CYS A 225 -3.02 -8.78 0.63
CA CYS A 225 -1.68 -9.19 0.25
C CYS A 225 -1.61 -9.49 -1.25
N HIS A 226 -1.60 -8.45 -2.07
CA HIS A 226 -1.29 -8.53 -3.49
C HIS A 226 -0.08 -7.66 -3.84
N ILE A 227 0.56 -7.91 -4.98
CA ILE A 227 1.77 -7.17 -5.39
C ILE A 227 1.58 -5.65 -5.48
N GLY A 228 0.37 -5.17 -5.77
CA GLY A 228 0.08 -3.73 -5.76
C GLY A 228 0.26 -3.05 -4.40
N ASN A 229 0.33 -3.84 -3.31
CA ASN A 229 0.57 -3.39 -1.94
C ASN A 229 2.03 -3.57 -1.51
N VAL A 230 2.93 -3.87 -2.46
CA VAL A 230 4.37 -3.91 -2.23
C VAL A 230 5.07 -2.83 -3.05
N LEU A 231 5.90 -2.05 -2.38
CA LEU A 231 6.82 -1.09 -2.96
C LEU A 231 8.25 -1.63 -2.86
N MET A 232 9.14 -1.11 -3.69
CA MET A 232 10.56 -1.38 -3.62
C MET A 232 11.37 -0.09 -3.55
N GLN A 233 12.49 -0.18 -2.84
CA GLN A 233 13.57 0.77 -2.91
C GLN A 233 14.74 0.12 -3.64
N GLN A 234 15.27 0.79 -4.67
CA GLN A 234 16.47 0.36 -5.37
C GLN A 234 17.54 1.46 -5.26
N PRO A 235 18.33 1.48 -4.18
CA PRO A 235 19.43 2.42 -4.05
C PRO A 235 20.54 2.06 -5.06
N GLU A 236 21.24 3.06 -5.60
CA GLU A 236 22.39 2.81 -6.46
C GLU A 236 23.44 1.95 -5.75
N GLY A 237 23.73 0.77 -6.31
CA GLY A 237 24.76 -0.14 -5.79
C GLY A 237 24.40 -0.87 -4.49
N GLN A 238 23.12 -0.94 -4.12
CA GLN A 238 22.65 -1.71 -2.96
C GLN A 238 21.57 -2.73 -3.38
N ASP A 239 21.37 -3.73 -2.53
CA ASP A 239 20.30 -4.72 -2.70
C ASP A 239 18.92 -4.07 -2.67
N VAL A 240 17.95 -4.67 -3.36
CA VAL A 240 16.57 -4.18 -3.36
C VAL A 240 15.91 -4.46 -2.01
N THR A 241 15.27 -3.45 -1.44
CA THR A 241 14.44 -3.61 -0.24
C THR A 241 12.96 -3.48 -0.59
N PHE A 242 12.12 -4.31 0.01
CA PHE A 242 10.68 -4.34 -0.24
C PHE A 242 9.89 -3.86 0.97
N TYR A 243 8.75 -3.21 0.70
CA TYR A 243 7.93 -2.56 1.70
C TYR A 243 6.45 -2.86 1.48
N TRP A 244 5.74 -3.29 2.52
CA TRP A 244 4.28 -3.32 2.52
C TRP A 244 3.71 -1.92 2.72
N HIS A 245 2.62 -1.62 2.04
CA HIS A 245 1.81 -0.43 2.30
C HIS A 245 0.32 -0.79 2.31
N ASP A 246 -0.54 0.21 2.49
CA ASP A 246 -2.00 0.06 2.49
C ASP A 246 -2.55 -0.88 3.59
N PHE A 247 -2.28 -0.51 4.82
CA PHE A 247 -2.74 -1.28 5.98
C PHE A 247 -4.15 -0.93 6.42
N ALA A 248 -4.82 0.02 5.76
CA ALA A 248 -6.10 0.58 6.17
C ALA A 248 -7.15 -0.55 6.30
N GLY A 249 -7.28 -1.38 5.28
CA GLY A 249 -8.24 -2.51 5.24
C GLY A 249 -7.85 -3.72 6.08
N SER A 250 -6.82 -3.63 6.91
CA SER A 250 -6.37 -4.77 7.71
C SER A 250 -7.35 -5.07 8.85
N SER A 251 -7.47 -6.35 9.20
CA SER A 251 -8.33 -6.80 10.29
C SER A 251 -7.80 -8.05 10.96
N PHE A 252 -8.29 -8.36 12.16
CA PHE A 252 -8.12 -9.71 12.70
C PHE A 252 -9.15 -10.65 12.07
N GLY A 253 -8.71 -11.84 11.70
CA GLY A 253 -9.61 -12.90 11.26
C GLY A 253 -10.58 -13.29 12.37
N THR A 254 -11.83 -13.58 12.00
CA THR A 254 -12.82 -14.18 12.93
C THR A 254 -12.41 -15.59 13.37
N SER A 255 -11.55 -16.25 12.60
CA SER A 255 -10.91 -17.51 12.94
C SER A 255 -9.54 -17.59 12.30
N LYS A 256 -8.58 -18.22 13.00
CA LYS A 256 -7.29 -18.55 12.40
C LYS A 256 -7.49 -19.47 11.20
N PRO A 257 -6.69 -19.32 10.13
CA PRO A 257 -6.66 -20.30 9.06
C PRO A 257 -6.45 -21.70 9.65
N ARG A 258 -7.20 -22.68 9.16
CA ARG A 258 -6.99 -24.07 9.57
C ARG A 258 -5.56 -24.46 9.21
N ALA A 259 -4.86 -25.17 10.10
CA ALA A 259 -3.46 -25.55 9.90
C ALA A 259 -3.22 -26.23 8.54
N GLU A 260 -4.16 -27.07 8.09
CA GLU A 260 -4.07 -27.75 6.79
C GLU A 260 -4.19 -26.81 5.59
N VAL A 261 -4.96 -25.72 5.69
CA VAL A 261 -5.05 -24.69 4.64
C VAL A 261 -3.72 -23.94 4.53
N LEU A 262 -3.10 -23.62 5.67
CA LEU A 262 -1.81 -22.94 5.70
C LEU A 262 -0.69 -23.85 5.18
N LYS A 263 -0.67 -25.13 5.58
CA LYS A 263 0.28 -26.13 5.05
C LYS A 263 0.16 -26.27 3.54
N GLU A 264 -1.08 -26.38 3.04
CA GLU A 264 -1.33 -26.51 1.60
C GLU A 264 -0.93 -25.25 0.83
N PHE A 265 -1.19 -24.06 1.40
CA PHE A 265 -0.73 -22.80 0.85
C PHE A 265 0.80 -22.77 0.73
N ILE A 266 1.51 -23.07 1.82
CA ILE A 266 2.99 -23.12 1.85
C ILE A 266 3.53 -24.13 0.82
N ARG A 267 2.90 -25.31 0.72
CA ARG A 267 3.28 -26.35 -0.26
C ARG A 267 3.17 -25.82 -1.70
N LYS A 268 2.00 -25.28 -2.08
CA LYS A 268 1.79 -24.72 -3.43
C LYS A 268 2.75 -23.57 -3.76
N MET A 269 3.07 -22.73 -2.77
CA MET A 269 4.04 -21.65 -2.96
C MET A 269 5.44 -22.19 -3.19
N ASN A 270 5.89 -23.18 -2.41
CA ASN A 270 7.19 -23.82 -2.62
C ASN A 270 7.29 -24.48 -4.00
N GLU A 271 6.21 -25.12 -4.47
CA GLU A 271 6.12 -25.66 -5.82
C GLU A 271 6.23 -24.56 -6.87
N THR A 272 5.50 -23.46 -6.70
CA THR A 272 5.55 -22.32 -7.63
C THR A 272 6.95 -21.69 -7.70
N ILE A 273 7.63 -21.54 -6.55
CA ILE A 273 9.01 -21.03 -6.50
C ILE A 273 9.97 -22.00 -7.21
N ALA A 274 9.83 -23.30 -6.98
CA ALA A 274 10.65 -24.32 -7.62
C ALA A 274 10.43 -24.36 -9.15
N GLU A 275 9.18 -24.26 -9.60
CA GLU A 275 8.82 -24.18 -11.02
C GLU A 275 9.39 -22.90 -11.67
N THR A 276 9.29 -21.76 -10.97
CA THR A 276 9.87 -20.48 -11.44
C THR A 276 11.39 -20.59 -11.57
N LEU A 277 12.06 -21.18 -10.59
CA LEU A 277 13.49 -21.42 -10.63
C LEU A 277 13.89 -22.35 -11.79
N ALA A 278 13.17 -23.46 -11.98
CA ALA A 278 13.42 -24.40 -13.07
C ALA A 278 13.16 -23.80 -14.46
N ALA A 279 12.17 -22.90 -14.58
CA ALA A 279 11.89 -22.19 -15.82
C ALA A 279 12.95 -21.12 -16.17
N LEU A 280 13.55 -20.50 -15.15
CA LEU A 280 14.58 -19.47 -15.32
C LEU A 280 15.98 -20.05 -15.51
N ASP A 281 16.31 -21.15 -14.83
CA ASP A 281 17.54 -21.91 -15.03
C ASP A 281 17.28 -23.41 -14.82
N PRO A 282 17.20 -24.21 -15.90
CA PRO A 282 16.93 -25.65 -15.84
C PRO A 282 17.99 -26.46 -15.09
N THR A 283 19.15 -25.87 -14.77
CA THR A 283 20.23 -26.52 -14.03
C THR A 283 20.11 -26.35 -12.52
N LEU A 284 19.24 -25.46 -12.05
CA LEU A 284 18.94 -25.27 -10.62
C LEU A 284 17.95 -26.34 -10.14
N SER A 285 18.46 -27.45 -9.59
CA SER A 285 17.63 -28.36 -8.79
C SER A 285 17.46 -27.78 -7.38
N VAL A 286 16.23 -27.48 -6.97
CA VAL A 286 15.95 -26.96 -5.62
C VAL A 286 15.51 -28.12 -4.73
N PRO A 287 16.33 -28.62 -3.79
CA PRO A 287 15.84 -29.48 -2.73
C PRO A 287 14.95 -28.63 -1.84
N SER A 288 13.65 -28.96 -1.79
CA SER A 288 12.67 -28.55 -0.76
C SER A 288 13.08 -27.34 0.09
N LEU A 289 12.73 -26.13 -0.37
CA LEU A 289 12.93 -24.86 0.34
C LEU A 289 12.32 -24.83 1.76
N CYS A 290 11.51 -25.83 2.12
CA CYS A 290 10.98 -26.04 3.48
C CYS A 290 12.06 -26.01 4.57
N GLY A 291 13.30 -26.39 4.25
CA GLY A 291 14.41 -26.33 5.21
C GLY A 291 14.92 -24.91 5.47
N TYR A 292 14.89 -24.02 4.49
CA TYR A 292 15.53 -22.69 4.58
C TYR A 292 14.57 -21.57 5.02
N LEU A 293 13.26 -21.76 4.86
CA LEU A 293 12.26 -20.70 5.06
C LEU A 293 11.72 -20.57 6.50
N LEU A 294 11.97 -21.56 7.37
CA LEU A 294 11.62 -21.48 8.78
C LEU A 294 12.82 -20.98 9.61
N PRO A 295 12.65 -19.90 10.41
CA PRO A 295 13.64 -19.50 11.40
C PRO A 295 14.03 -20.72 12.25
N ARG A 296 15.31 -20.89 12.59
CA ARG A 296 15.78 -22.01 13.44
C ARG A 296 14.97 -22.19 14.73
N HIS A 297 14.31 -21.14 15.22
CA HIS A 297 13.46 -21.18 16.40
C HIS A 297 12.05 -21.78 16.19
N GLN A 298 11.61 -22.05 14.95
CA GLN A 298 10.32 -22.72 14.66
C GLN A 298 10.49 -24.18 14.22
N ARG A 299 11.72 -24.69 14.09
CA ARG A 299 11.95 -26.11 13.79
C ARG A 299 11.67 -27.03 14.98
N GLY A 300 11.63 -26.48 16.21
CA GLY A 300 11.39 -27.25 17.43
C GLY A 300 9.94 -27.65 17.69
N ASP A 301 8.96 -27.03 17.01
CA ASP A 301 7.54 -27.25 17.32
C ASP A 301 6.86 -28.28 16.40
N PHE A 302 7.59 -28.85 15.44
CA PHE A 302 7.07 -29.90 14.54
C PHE A 302 7.61 -31.31 14.83
N GLU A 303 8.63 -31.44 15.69
CA GLU A 303 9.18 -32.73 16.12
C GLU A 303 8.83 -33.04 17.60
N GLU A 304 7.57 -32.90 18.03
CA GLU A 304 7.12 -33.54 19.28
C GLU A 304 5.58 -33.57 19.45
N VAL A 305 4.88 -34.35 18.62
CA VAL A 305 3.62 -35.01 19.05
C VAL A 305 3.54 -36.38 18.39
N SER A 306 4.42 -37.28 18.80
CA SER A 306 4.21 -38.72 18.65
C SER A 306 4.98 -39.46 19.72
N SER A 307 4.38 -39.50 20.91
CA SER A 307 4.55 -40.55 21.93
C SER A 307 3.28 -40.60 22.77
#